data_AF-A0A7W0TLQ6-F1
#
_entry.id   AF-A0A7W0TLQ6-F1
#
_cell.length_a   1.000
_cell.length_b   1.000
_cell.length_c   1.000
_cell.angle_alpha   90.00
_cell.angle_beta   90.00
_cell.angle_gamma   90.00
#
_symmetry.space_group_name_H-M   'P 1'
#
loop_
_entity.id
_entity.type
_entity.pdbx_description
1 polymer ?
#
loop_
_entity_poly.entity_id
_entity_poly.type
_entity_poly.pdbx_seq_one_letter_code
_entity_poly.pdbx_strand_id
1 'polypeptide(L)'
;MTSTIPSPTLKRDNGNDLVEMAWDPVTRIVGSLGIYTKIDFKQKEVVECHSTSSIFRGYSIFMKGKDPRDSHFITSRICGICGDNHATCSCYAQNMAYGV
;
A
#
# COMPACT_ATOMS: atom_id res chain seq x y z
N MET A 1 -12.66 -11.77 7.63
CA MET A 1 -11.53 -10.96 8.12
C MET A 1 -10.63 -11.87 8.92
N THR A 2 -9.56 -12.37 8.31
CA THR A 2 -8.54 -13.16 9.00
C THR A 2 -7.77 -12.21 9.90
N SER A 3 -8.05 -12.25 11.19
CA SER A 3 -7.29 -11.52 12.20
C SER A 3 -5.91 -12.17 12.30
N THR A 4 -4.91 -11.59 11.64
CA THR A 4 -3.49 -11.91 11.81
C THR A 4 -3.01 -11.25 13.10
N ILE A 5 -3.55 -11.68 14.26
CA ILE A 5 -2.93 -11.34 15.54
C ILE A 5 -1.56 -12.04 15.51
N PRO A 6 -0.45 -11.32 15.36
CA PRO A 6 0.85 -11.95 15.42
C PRO A 6 1.02 -12.37 16.87
N SER A 7 1.10 -13.67 17.12
CA SER A 7 1.63 -14.13 18.40
C SER A 7 3.07 -13.62 18.48
N PRO A 8 3.50 -13.02 19.60
CA PRO A 8 4.87 -12.53 19.72
C PRO A 8 5.83 -13.71 19.61
N THR A 9 6.44 -13.89 18.44
CA THR A 9 7.47 -14.91 18.25
C THR A 9 8.72 -14.37 18.94
N LEU A 10 9.01 -14.88 20.14
CA LEU A 10 10.29 -14.64 20.79
C LEU A 10 11.36 -15.42 20.04
N LYS A 11 11.83 -14.89 18.90
CA LYS A 11 13.10 -15.34 18.32
C LYS A 11 14.23 -14.74 19.16
N ARG A 12 14.75 -15.54 20.09
CA ARG A 12 16.01 -15.24 20.77
C ARG A 12 17.13 -15.36 19.75
N ASP A 13 17.46 -14.26 19.09
CA ASP A 13 18.68 -14.18 18.31
C ASP A 13 19.82 -13.76 19.24
N ASN A 14 21.01 -14.33 19.03
CA ASN A 14 22.12 -14.30 19.96
C ASN A 14 22.43 -12.89 20.52
N GLY A 15 22.06 -12.65 21.78
CA GLY A 15 22.49 -11.49 22.58
C GLY A 15 21.56 -10.26 22.59
N ASN A 16 20.60 -10.15 21.67
CA ASN A 16 19.65 -9.04 21.63
C ASN A 16 18.20 -9.55 21.78
N ASP A 17 17.52 -9.10 22.83
CA ASP A 17 16.11 -9.41 23.11
C ASP A 17 15.21 -8.61 22.14
N LEU A 18 15.14 -9.06 20.88
CA LEU A 18 14.25 -8.47 19.87
C LEU A 18 12.81 -8.94 20.07
N VAL A 19 11.87 -8.00 19.96
CA VAL A 19 10.43 -8.25 20.08
C VAL A 19 9.73 -7.94 18.76
N GLU A 20 8.94 -8.90 18.27
CA GLU A 20 8.08 -8.72 17.11
C GLU A 20 6.79 -7.98 17.49
N MET A 21 6.45 -6.94 16.74
CA MET A 21 5.18 -6.20 16.85
C MET A 21 4.58 -5.98 15.48
N ALA A 22 3.24 -5.99 15.38
CA ALA A 22 2.58 -5.62 14.14
C ALA A 22 1.30 -4.82 14.35
N TRP A 23 0.98 -4.00 13.35
CA TRP A 23 -0.25 -3.25 13.21
C TRP A 23 -0.85 -3.52 11.83
N ASP A 24 -1.86 -4.40 11.79
CA ASP A 24 -2.63 -4.71 10.59
C ASP A 24 -4.12 -4.89 10.97
N PRO A 25 -5.02 -3.98 10.55
CA PRO A 25 -4.76 -2.81 9.71
C PRO A 25 -4.23 -1.61 10.52
N VAL A 26 -3.36 -0.81 9.90
CA VAL A 26 -3.12 0.56 10.34
C VAL A 26 -4.40 1.38 10.08
N THR A 27 -4.89 2.07 11.10
CA THR A 27 -6.13 2.87 11.02
C THR A 27 -5.85 4.36 10.79
N ARG A 28 -6.89 5.14 10.43
CA ARG A 28 -6.79 6.57 10.05
C ARG A 28 -5.87 6.84 8.85
N ILE A 29 -5.83 5.92 7.91
CA ILE A 29 -5.18 6.05 6.59
C ILE A 29 -6.16 5.64 5.49
N VAL A 30 -5.75 5.81 4.22
CA VAL A 30 -6.51 5.34 3.06
C VAL A 30 -5.95 4.00 2.59
N GLY A 31 -6.84 3.01 2.42
CA GLY A 31 -6.47 1.69 1.90
C GLY A 31 -6.12 0.67 2.98
N SER A 32 -5.40 -0.38 2.59
CA SER A 32 -4.92 -1.44 3.49
C SER A 32 -3.40 -1.33 3.62
N LEU A 33 -2.95 -1.13 4.85
CA LEU A 33 -1.54 -1.06 5.23
C LEU A 33 -1.34 -1.92 6.47
N GLY A 34 -0.39 -2.86 6.39
CA GLY A 34 0.15 -3.60 7.52
C GLY A 34 1.60 -3.21 7.74
N ILE A 35 1.97 -2.98 9.00
CA ILE A 35 3.36 -2.69 9.41
C ILE A 35 3.81 -3.78 10.39
N TYR A 36 4.91 -4.46 10.08
CA TYR A 36 5.48 -5.54 10.86
C TYR A 36 6.91 -5.17 11.25
N THR A 37 7.21 -5.12 12.54
CA THR A 37 8.50 -4.65 13.04
C THR A 37 9.16 -5.65 13.98
N LYS A 38 10.49 -5.55 14.06
CA LYS A 38 11.29 -6.08 15.16
C LYS A 38 11.89 -4.91 15.93
N ILE A 39 11.73 -4.92 17.25
CA ILE A 39 12.09 -3.80 18.12
C ILE A 39 13.07 -4.28 19.19
N ASP A 40 14.18 -3.56 19.35
CA ASP A 40 15.05 -3.64 20.52
C ASP A 40 14.58 -2.60 21.55
N PHE A 41 13.88 -3.05 22.59
CA PHE A 41 13.37 -2.17 23.63
C PHE A 41 14.46 -1.61 24.55
N LYS A 42 15.63 -2.28 24.66
CA LYS A 42 16.74 -1.79 25.50
C LYS A 42 17.41 -0.60 24.83
N GLN A 43 17.66 -0.68 23.52
CA GLN A 43 18.22 0.40 22.72
C GLN A 43 17.17 1.42 22.26
N LYS A 44 15.88 1.10 22.42
CA LYS A 44 14.73 1.91 21.97
C LYS A 44 14.75 2.14 20.46
N GLU A 45 15.07 1.09 19.70
CA GLU A 45 15.28 1.15 18.26
C GLU A 45 14.43 0.09 17.54
N VAL A 46 13.89 0.45 16.36
CA VAL A 46 13.28 -0.50 15.44
C VAL A 46 14.36 -1.01 14.50
N VAL A 47 14.72 -2.29 14.63
CA VAL A 47 15.83 -2.89 13.86
C VAL A 47 15.40 -3.34 12.46
N GLU A 48 14.11 -3.65 12.27
CA GLU A 48 13.56 -4.11 11.00
C GLU A 48 12.08 -3.68 10.90
N CYS A 49 11.66 -3.30 9.69
CA CYS A 49 10.29 -2.90 9.39
C CYS A 49 9.88 -3.38 7.99
N HIS A 50 8.78 -4.14 7.91
CA HIS A 50 8.15 -4.56 6.66
C HIS A 50 6.82 -3.84 6.49
N SER A 51 6.61 -3.29 5.30
CA SER A 51 5.35 -2.66 4.89
C SER A 51 4.64 -3.54 3.87
N THR A 52 3.37 -3.85 4.13
CA THR A 52 2.54 -4.68 3.24
C THR A 52 1.21 -4.02 2.95
N SER A 53 0.66 -4.34 1.78
CA SER A 53 -0.72 -4.03 1.41
C SER A 53 -1.40 -5.31 0.92
N SER A 54 -2.57 -5.60 1.46
CA SER A 54 -3.28 -6.86 1.20
C SER A 54 -4.32 -6.76 0.08
N ILE A 55 -4.36 -5.64 -0.67
CA ILE A 55 -5.38 -5.38 -1.70
C ILE A 55 -4.72 -5.17 -3.06
N PHE A 56 -5.16 -5.99 -4.04
CA PHE A 56 -4.81 -5.84 -5.44
C PHE A 56 -6.07 -5.67 -6.29
N ARG A 57 -6.05 -4.72 -7.24
CA ARG A 57 -7.19 -4.46 -8.16
C ARG A 57 -6.86 -4.61 -9.65
N GLY A 58 -5.58 -4.65 -10.03
CA GLY A 58 -5.17 -5.00 -11.40
C GLY A 58 -5.53 -4.00 -12.50
N TYR A 59 -5.47 -2.68 -12.25
CA TYR A 59 -5.76 -1.64 -13.27
C TYR A 59 -4.99 -1.85 -14.58
N SER A 60 -3.68 -2.10 -14.50
CA SER A 60 -2.84 -2.33 -15.68
C SER A 60 -3.22 -3.58 -16.49
N ILE A 61 -4.00 -4.50 -15.91
CA ILE A 61 -4.48 -5.70 -16.59
C ILE A 61 -5.76 -5.38 -17.35
N PHE A 62 -6.81 -4.92 -16.67
CA PHE A 62 -8.13 -4.77 -17.29
C PHE A 62 -8.28 -3.50 -18.16
N MET A 63 -7.36 -2.53 -18.02
CA MET A 63 -7.31 -1.36 -18.91
C MET A 63 -6.81 -1.71 -20.31
N LYS A 64 -6.13 -2.86 -20.50
CA LYS A 64 -5.70 -3.29 -21.84
C LYS A 64 -6.93 -3.51 -22.73
N GLY A 65 -6.86 -2.98 -23.96
CA GLY A 65 -7.95 -3.07 -24.93
C GLY A 65 -9.17 -2.21 -24.61
N LYS A 66 -9.12 -1.36 -23.58
CA LYS A 66 -10.13 -0.30 -23.38
C LYS A 66 -9.81 0.90 -24.26
N ASP A 67 -10.85 1.66 -24.61
CA ASP A 67 -10.67 2.89 -25.34
C ASP A 67 -9.84 3.88 -24.49
N PRO A 68 -8.73 4.44 -25.03
CA PRO A 68 -7.92 5.38 -24.28
C PRO A 68 -8.72 6.57 -23.76
N ARG A 69 -9.83 6.98 -24.39
CA ARG A 69 -10.68 8.10 -23.96
C ARG A 69 -11.38 7.82 -22.62
N ASP A 70 -11.62 6.57 -22.28
CA ASP A 70 -12.26 6.18 -21.02
C ASP A 70 -11.27 6.23 -19.83
N SER A 71 -9.96 6.40 -20.10
CA SER A 71 -8.93 6.21 -19.08
C SER A 71 -9.09 7.13 -17.88
N HIS A 72 -9.42 8.42 -18.04
CA HIS A 72 -9.56 9.36 -16.91
C HIS A 72 -10.78 9.04 -16.01
N PHE A 73 -11.88 8.54 -16.59
CA PHE A 73 -13.02 8.06 -15.81
C PHE A 73 -12.68 6.80 -15.03
N ILE A 74 -11.91 5.89 -15.63
CA ILE A 74 -11.51 4.63 -15.00
C ILE A 74 -10.45 4.87 -13.91
N THR A 75 -9.35 5.56 -14.22
CA THR A 75 -8.21 5.76 -13.31
C THR A 75 -8.53 6.63 -12.11
N SER A 76 -9.52 7.52 -12.20
CA SER A 76 -10.00 8.28 -11.04
C SER A 76 -10.53 7.39 -9.91
N ARG A 77 -10.89 6.14 -10.20
CA ARG A 77 -11.35 5.17 -9.17
C ARG A 77 -10.19 4.42 -8.54
N ILE A 78 -8.93 4.71 -8.91
CA ILE A 78 -7.74 4.17 -8.22
C ILE A 78 -7.74 4.62 -6.76
N CYS A 79 -8.14 5.85 -6.46
CA CYS A 79 -8.14 6.33 -5.09
C CYS A 79 -9.37 7.17 -4.80
N GLY A 80 -9.97 6.99 -3.61
CA GLY A 80 -11.13 7.76 -3.18
C GLY A 80 -10.79 9.18 -2.69
N ILE A 81 -9.52 9.45 -2.33
CA ILE A 81 -9.10 10.78 -1.83
C ILE A 81 -8.34 11.60 -2.88
N CYS A 82 -7.58 10.97 -3.78
CA CYS A 82 -6.82 11.63 -4.85
C CYS A 82 -7.31 11.21 -6.25
N GLY A 83 -8.60 10.89 -6.37
CA GLY A 83 -9.19 10.42 -7.61
C GLY A 83 -9.15 11.46 -8.72
N ASP A 84 -9.33 12.75 -8.39
CA ASP A 84 -9.18 13.87 -9.32
C ASP A 84 -7.75 14.00 -9.83
N ASN A 85 -6.74 13.83 -8.97
CA ASN A 85 -5.33 13.85 -9.40
C ASN A 85 -5.05 12.75 -10.44
N HIS A 86 -5.58 11.54 -10.23
CA HIS A 86 -5.48 10.46 -11.21
C HIS A 86 -6.23 10.76 -12.52
N ALA A 87 -7.38 11.44 -12.44
CA ALA A 87 -8.12 11.88 -13.62
C ALA A 87 -7.31 12.89 -14.42
N THR A 88 -6.80 13.94 -13.77
CA THR A 88 -6.03 15.02 -14.39
C THR A 88 -4.73 14.51 -15.00
N CYS A 89 -4.00 13.64 -14.30
CA CYS A 89 -2.79 13.00 -14.84
C CYS A 89 -3.09 12.14 -16.08
N SER A 90 -4.21 11.42 -16.06
CA SER A 90 -4.69 10.66 -17.22
C SER A 90 -5.03 11.57 -18.40
N CYS A 91 -5.68 12.72 -18.15
CA CYS A 91 -5.94 13.73 -19.18
C CYS A 91 -4.65 14.32 -19.75
N TYR A 92 -3.62 14.60 -18.94
CA TYR A 92 -2.33 15.07 -19.46
C TYR A 92 -1.68 14.04 -20.41
N ALA A 93 -1.75 12.76 -20.07
CA ALA A 93 -1.27 11.69 -20.95
C ALA A 93 -2.11 11.57 -22.22
N GLN A 94 -3.44 11.69 -22.12
CA GLN A 94 -4.34 11.70 -23.27
C GLN A 94 -4.05 12.88 -24.23
N ASN A 95 -3.96 14.10 -23.69
CA ASN A 95 -3.64 15.31 -24.44
C ASN A 95 -2.33 15.17 -25.23
N MET A 96 -1.27 14.69 -24.56
CA MET A 96 -0.01 14.36 -25.21
C MET A 96 -0.16 13.33 -26.33
N ALA A 97 -0.89 12.24 -26.09
CA ALA A 97 -1.06 11.17 -27.07
C ALA A 97 -1.93 11.59 -28.27
N TYR A 98 -2.90 12.48 -28.06
CA TYR A 98 -3.80 12.97 -29.10
C TYR A 98 -3.26 14.22 -29.82
N GLY A 99 -2.21 14.86 -29.29
CA GLY A 99 -1.65 16.09 -29.82
C GLY A 99 -2.56 17.31 -29.62
N VAL A 100 -3.31 17.34 -28.52
CA VAL A 100 -4.26 18.41 -28.16
C VAL A 100 -3.96 19.02 -26.79
#